data_AF-A0A3M0HXS2-F1
#
_entry.id   AF-A0A3M0HXS2-F1
#
_cell.length_a   1.000
_cell.length_b   1.000
_cell.length_c   1.000
_cell.angle_alpha   90.00
_cell.angle_beta   90.00
_cell.angle_gamma   90.00
#
_symmetry.space_group_name_H-M   'P 1'
#
loop_
_entity.id
_entity.type
_entity.pdbx_description
1 polymer ?
#
loop_
_entity_poly.entity_id
_entity_poly.type
_entity_poly.pdbx_seq_one_letter_code
_entity_poly.pdbx_strand_id
1 'polypeptide(L)' 'MSSSPSPLEWTELDQRAVDTARVLAADAVQKVGNGHPGTAMSLAPAAYT' A
#
# COMPACT_ATOMS: atom_id res chain seq x y z
N MET A 1 1.08 -28.81 4.68
CA MET A 1 -0.32 -28.44 4.97
C MET A 1 -0.47 -26.98 4.59
N SER A 2 -1.19 -26.67 3.52
CA SER A 2 -1.46 -25.27 3.15
C SER A 2 -2.79 -24.87 3.78
N SER A 3 -2.75 -24.12 4.87
CA SER A 3 -3.93 -23.43 5.40
C SER A 3 -4.12 -22.15 4.57
N SER A 4 -5.25 -22.02 3.90
CA SER A 4 -5.61 -20.75 3.26
C SER A 4 -5.76 -19.68 4.34
N PRO A 5 -5.20 -18.47 4.15
CA PRO A 5 -5.35 -17.37 5.09
C PRO A 5 -6.85 -17.04 5.25
N SER A 6 -7.26 -16.72 6.47
CA SER A 6 -8.60 -16.22 6.70
C SER A 6 -8.75 -14.84 6.06
N PRO A 7 -9.96 -14.37 5.72
CA PRO A 7 -10.17 -13.07 5.09
C PRO A 7 -9.65 -11.87 5.88
N LEU A 8 -9.32 -12.05 7.17
CA LEU A 8 -8.80 -11.02 8.06
C LEU A 8 -7.27 -11.10 8.23
N GLU A 9 -6.64 -12.17 7.73
CA GLU A 9 -5.20 -12.39 7.84
C GLU A 9 -4.48 -11.81 6.62
N TRP A 10 -3.51 -10.93 6.86
CA TRP A 10 -2.65 -10.41 5.82
C TRP A 10 -1.57 -11.42 5.42
N THR A 11 -1.43 -11.60 4.11
CA THR A 11 -0.34 -12.31 3.48
C THR A 11 0.84 -11.38 3.20
N GLU A 12 1.98 -11.96 2.83
CA GLU A 12 3.10 -11.19 2.31
C GLU A 12 2.75 -10.39 1.05
N LEU A 13 1.81 -10.90 0.23
CA LEU A 13 1.38 -10.19 -0.98
C LEU A 13 0.60 -8.93 -0.62
N ASP A 14 -0.23 -8.98 0.42
CA ASP A 14 -0.99 -7.83 0.93
C ASP A 14 -0.04 -6.73 1.43
N GLN A 15 1.00 -7.11 2.19
CA GLN A 15 2.05 -6.18 2.60
C GLN A 15 2.75 -5.53 1.40
N ARG A 16 3.16 -6.34 0.42
CA ARG A 16 3.81 -5.82 -0.79
C ARG A 16 2.90 -4.89 -1.60
N ALA A 17 1.60 -5.18 -1.66
CA ALA A 17 0.65 -4.31 -2.36
C ALA A 17 0.55 -2.94 -1.70
N VAL A 18 0.44 -2.90 -0.36
CA VAL A 18 0.42 -1.66 0.43
C VAL A 18 1.72 -0.88 0.30
N ASP A 19 2.87 -1.56 0.35
CA ASP A 19 4.18 -0.91 0.17
C ASP A 19 4.35 -0.36 -1.25
N THR A 20 3.88 -1.09 -2.26
CA THR A 20 3.86 -0.63 -3.65
C THR A 20 3.01 0.63 -3.79
N ALA A 21 1.83 0.67 -3.17
CA ALA A 21 0.97 1.86 -3.20
C ALA A 21 1.66 3.09 -2.55
N ARG A 22 2.39 2.90 -1.45
CA ARG A 22 3.17 3.98 -0.80
C ARG A 22 4.25 4.52 -1.73
N VAL A 23 5.01 3.64 -2.37
CA VAL A 23 6.11 4.05 -3.26
C VAL A 23 5.56 4.73 -4.51
N LEU A 24 4.46 4.23 -5.09
CA LEU A 24 3.81 4.88 -6.24
C LEU A 24 3.26 6.27 -5.89
N ALA A 25 2.70 6.44 -4.69
CA ALA A 25 2.25 7.75 -4.23
C ALA A 25 3.41 8.76 -4.10
N ALA A 26 4.55 8.32 -3.55
CA ALA A 26 5.76 9.13 -3.47
C ALA A 26 6.31 9.47 -4.87
N ASP A 27 6.45 8.47 -5.75
CA ASP A 27 6.99 8.63 -7.09
C ASP A 27 6.12 9.55 -7.97
N ALA A 28 4.79 9.40 -7.92
CA ALA A 28 3.87 10.25 -8.67
C ALA A 28 3.99 11.73 -8.29
N VAL A 29 4.05 12.03 -6.99
CA VAL A 29 4.23 13.41 -6.50
C VAL A 29 5.62 13.93 -6.86
N GLN A 30 6.66 13.10 -6.70
CA GLN A 30 8.02 13.50 -7.04
C GLN A 30 8.17 13.80 -8.54
N LYS A 31 7.54 12.99 -9.40
CA LYS A 31 7.55 13.17 -10.85
C LYS A 31 6.96 14.50 -11.31
N VAL A 32 5.85 14.94 -10.70
CA VAL A 32 5.21 16.23 -11.04
C VAL A 32 5.82 17.41 -10.24
N GLY A 33 6.65 17.12 -9.24
CA GLY A 33 7.38 18.10 -8.43
C GLY A 33 6.53 18.83 -7.39
N ASN A 34 5.26 18.43 -7.20
CA ASN A 34 4.36 19.01 -6.22
C ASN A 34 3.21 18.05 -5.85
N GLY A 35 2.65 18.16 -4.65
CA GLY A 35 1.55 17.33 -4.18
C GLY A 35 1.69 16.90 -2.72
N HIS A 36 0.77 16.04 -2.26
CA HIS A 36 0.69 15.59 -0.86
C HIS A 36 0.73 14.06 -0.76
N PRO A 37 1.92 13.44 -0.75
CA PRO A 37 2.04 11.99 -0.73
C PRO A 37 1.70 11.42 0.65
N GLY A 38 1.83 12.21 1.72
CA GLY A 38 1.72 11.77 3.11
C GLY A 38 0.40 11.07 3.45
N THR A 39 -0.74 11.64 3.06
CA THR A 39 -2.06 11.03 3.32
C THR A 39 -2.24 9.73 2.54
N ALA A 40 -1.83 9.68 1.27
CA ALA A 40 -1.92 8.47 0.46
C ALA A 40 -1.03 7.34 1.02
N MET A 41 0.17 7.67 1.49
CA MET A 41 1.09 6.69 2.06
C MET A 41 0.63 6.16 3.42
N SER A 42 0.13 7.03 4.30
CA SER A 42 -0.31 6.63 5.64
C SER A 42 -1.61 5.82 5.59
N LEU A 43 -2.51 6.15 4.67
CA LEU A 43 -3.78 5.46 4.48
C LEU A 43 -3.70 4.26 3.53
N ALA A 44 -2.56 3.99 2.91
CA ALA A 44 -2.39 2.85 2.00
C ALA A 44 -2.89 1.49 2.58
N PRO A 45 -2.65 1.16 3.88
CA PRO A 45 -3.26 -0.03 4.49
C PRO A 45 -4.78 -0.02 4.47
N ALA A 46 -5.40 1.10 4.88
CA ALA A 46 -6.85 1.23 4.99
C ALA A 46 -7.56 1.35 3.63
N ALA A 47 -6.84 1.77 2.58
CA ALA A 47 -7.35 1.80 1.21
C ALA A 47 -7.28 0.43 0.53
N TYR A 48 -6.46 -0.49 1.05
CA TYR A 48 -6.26 -1.84 0.50
C TYR A 48 -7.25 -2.87 1.06
N THR A 49 -7.66 -2.70 2.32
CA THR A 49 -8.63 -3.55 3.04
C THR A 49 -10.03 -3.50 2.43
#